data_AF-A0A6M1Y733-F1
#
_entry.id   AF-A0A6M1Y733-F1
#
_cell.length_a   1.000
_cell.length_b   1.000
_cell.length_c   1.000
_cell.angle_alpha   90.00
_cell.angle_beta   90.00
_cell.angle_gamma   90.00
#
_symmetry.space_group_name_H-M   'P 1'
#
loop_
_entity.id
_entity.type
_entity.pdbx_description
1 polymer ?
#
loop_
_entity_poly.entity_id
_entity_poly.type
_entity_poly.pdbx_seq_one_letter_code
_entity_poly.pdbx_strand_id
1 'polypeptide(L)'
;MIETGPAVTLTFVVYLAVVLAIGVIAWRRTADLRDYILGGRRLGPWTTALSAQASDMSGWLLLGLPGYAYLAGLEAGWLVVGLLAGTWLNWRFTARRLRVATEVYGDALTLPEYLQRRFSDPHGLLRLLGAVVVLVFFTFYTASGLVAGGKLFEAVFGLPYLWAVSAGAGAVLAYTFIGGFLAVSWTDTLQGVLMLVALVLVSSFGVAAAGGFGGLGASLEATNPALLDAFTDVTGTPISWLAAASLLGWGLGYFGQPHILARFMAVRSADELVAARRIGVSWAAIGLGTATLVGLAAAALLDPALEGADSEKAFMALAALLLHPVVAGICLAGILAAVMSTADSQLLVASSAVSEDLYRDLLRPGAGPGELLWVGRLAVIVIAVGAFVLALDPDSKVLDLVAYAWAGFGASFGPTILASLYWRRMSLAGAYAGILVGGFTVVTWGAASGGIFDLYELVPGFLLSALAVAVFGRLGPPATMPAAFARS
;
A
#
# COMPACT_ATOMS: atom_id res chain seq x y z
N MET A 1 -8.57 17.20 22.19
CA MET A 1 -9.26 15.90 22.40
C MET A 1 -10.53 15.91 21.60
N ILE A 2 -10.74 14.92 20.73
CA ILE A 2 -12.05 14.69 20.12
C ILE A 2 -12.92 14.19 21.28
N GLU A 3 -13.94 14.94 21.70
CA GLU A 3 -14.87 14.40 22.70
C GLU A 3 -15.39 13.06 22.19
N THR A 4 -15.10 11.99 22.92
CA THR A 4 -15.56 10.63 22.66
C THR A 4 -17.07 10.59 22.78
N GLY A 5 -17.77 11.08 21.76
CA GLY A 5 -19.20 10.95 21.69
C GLY A 5 -19.55 9.46 21.64
N PRO A 6 -20.57 8.99 22.38
CA PRO A 6 -21.19 7.68 22.17
C PRO A 6 -21.49 7.40 20.68
N ALA A 7 -21.74 8.47 19.92
CA ALA A 7 -21.87 8.47 18.47
C ALA A 7 -20.65 7.91 17.71
N VAL A 8 -19.43 8.35 18.03
CA VAL A 8 -18.21 7.89 17.33
C VAL A 8 -17.94 6.42 17.63
N THR A 9 -18.13 6.01 18.88
CA THR A 9 -17.99 4.59 19.24
C THR A 9 -19.02 3.73 18.51
N LEU A 10 -20.28 4.19 18.44
CA LEU A 10 -21.34 3.49 17.72
C LEU A 10 -21.02 3.34 16.23
N THR A 11 -20.48 4.37 15.56
CA THR A 11 -20.11 4.27 14.14
C THR A 11 -19.00 3.24 13.92
N PHE A 12 -18.03 3.12 14.84
CA PHE A 12 -16.97 2.11 14.76
C PHE A 12 -17.54 0.70 14.94
N VAL A 13 -18.43 0.50 15.92
CA VAL A 13 -19.07 -0.80 16.15
C VAL A 13 -19.90 -1.23 14.94
N VAL A 14 -20.70 -0.32 14.37
CA VAL A 14 -21.49 -0.60 13.17
C VAL A 14 -20.58 -0.92 11.98
N TYR A 15 -19.52 -0.14 11.79
CA TYR A 15 -18.52 -0.38 10.74
C TYR A 15 -17.90 -1.77 10.86
N LEU A 16 -17.38 -2.13 12.04
CA LEU A 16 -16.78 -3.44 12.30
C LEU A 16 -17.78 -4.58 12.09
N ALA A 17 -19.03 -4.42 12.54
CA ALA A 17 -20.07 -5.41 12.34
C ALA A 17 -20.38 -5.64 10.85
N VAL A 18 -20.43 -4.58 10.03
CA VAL A 18 -20.64 -4.69 8.59
C VAL A 18 -19.48 -5.41 7.91
N VAL A 19 -18.24 -5.03 8.23
CA VAL A 19 -17.03 -5.66 7.66
C VAL A 19 -16.94 -7.14 8.04
N LEU A 20 -17.18 -7.47 9.32
CA LEU A 20 -17.25 -8.86 9.79
C LEU A 20 -18.35 -9.66 9.08
N ALA A 21 -19.53 -9.08 8.89
CA ALA A 21 -20.63 -9.73 8.17
C ALA A 21 -20.26 -10.04 6.71
N ILE A 22 -19.66 -9.08 5.99
CA ILE A 22 -19.17 -9.29 4.63
C ILE A 22 -18.09 -10.38 4.60
N GLY A 23 -17.15 -10.35 5.55
CA GLY A 23 -16.09 -11.34 5.70
C GLY A 23 -16.65 -12.75 5.86
N VAL A 24 -17.61 -12.95 6.76
CA VAL A 24 -18.27 -14.25 6.99
C VAL A 24 -19.04 -14.73 5.76
N ILE A 25 -19.76 -13.83 5.06
CA ILE A 25 -20.50 -14.18 3.84
C ILE A 25 -19.54 -14.64 2.72
N ALA A 26 -18.43 -13.93 2.54
CA ALA A 26 -17.43 -14.27 1.53
C ALA A 26 -16.62 -15.53 1.90
N TRP A 27 -16.32 -15.73 3.18
CA TRP A 27 -15.66 -16.94 3.67
C TRP A 27 -16.46 -18.20 3.35
N ARG A 28 -17.79 -18.16 3.49
CA ARG A 28 -18.68 -19.28 3.08
C ARG A 28 -18.63 -19.61 1.58
N ARG A 29 -18.04 -18.74 0.75
CA ARG A 29 -17.83 -18.96 -0.69
C ARG A 29 -16.41 -19.38 -1.06
N THR A 30 -15.54 -19.56 -0.06
CA THR A 30 -14.16 -20.02 -0.25
C THR A 30 -14.14 -21.54 -0.05
N ALA A 31 -13.98 -22.30 -1.14
CA ALA A 31 -14.04 -23.76 -1.08
C ALA A 31 -12.65 -24.42 -1.14
N ASP A 32 -11.70 -23.79 -1.85
CA ASP A 32 -10.36 -24.33 -2.07
C ASP A 32 -9.26 -23.27 -1.93
N LEU A 33 -8.01 -23.70 -2.15
CA LEU A 33 -6.82 -22.85 -2.06
C LEU A 33 -6.77 -21.73 -3.12
N ARG A 34 -7.29 -21.97 -4.34
CA ARG A 34 -7.32 -20.97 -5.42
C ARG A 34 -8.30 -19.87 -5.07
N ASP A 35 -9.43 -20.22 -4.46
CA ASP A 35 -10.38 -19.28 -3.87
C ASP A 35 -9.73 -18.50 -2.70
N TYR A 36 -8.96 -19.17 -1.85
CA TYR A 36 -8.31 -18.53 -0.70
C TYR A 36 -7.22 -17.52 -1.10
N ILE A 37 -6.39 -17.83 -2.11
CA ILE A 37 -5.24 -16.99 -2.50
C ILE A 37 -5.59 -15.93 -3.57
N LEU A 38 -6.47 -16.25 -4.53
CA LEU A 38 -6.78 -15.36 -5.66
C LEU A 38 -8.28 -15.15 -5.89
N GLY A 39 -9.14 -15.61 -4.97
CA GLY A 39 -10.61 -15.50 -5.14
C GLY A 39 -11.13 -16.25 -6.37
N GLY A 40 -10.42 -17.30 -6.80
CA GLY A 40 -10.76 -18.11 -7.96
C GLY A 40 -10.66 -17.35 -9.29
N ARG A 41 -9.96 -16.20 -9.32
CA ARG A 41 -9.92 -15.25 -10.43
C ARG A 41 -11.31 -14.80 -10.91
N ARG A 42 -12.19 -14.42 -9.98
CA ARG A 42 -13.58 -14.04 -10.29
C ARG A 42 -13.88 -12.56 -10.09
N LEU A 43 -12.86 -11.73 -9.83
CA LEU A 43 -13.09 -10.31 -9.57
C LEU A 43 -13.55 -9.58 -10.83
N GLY A 44 -14.61 -8.79 -10.67
CA GLY A 44 -15.05 -7.83 -11.69
C GLY A 44 -14.24 -6.53 -11.62
N PRO A 45 -14.48 -5.58 -12.54
CA PRO A 45 -13.64 -4.39 -12.69
C PRO A 45 -13.71 -3.44 -11.49
N TRP A 46 -14.89 -3.27 -10.89
CA TRP A 46 -15.09 -2.43 -9.71
C TRP A 46 -14.36 -2.96 -8.48
N THR A 47 -14.59 -4.23 -8.14
CA THR A 47 -13.95 -4.89 -7.00
C THR A 47 -12.43 -4.91 -7.18
N THR A 48 -11.93 -5.20 -8.38
CA THR A 48 -10.50 -5.15 -8.67
C THR A 48 -9.93 -3.75 -8.42
N ALA A 49 -10.56 -2.72 -9.00
CA ALA A 49 -10.06 -1.36 -8.91
C ALA A 49 -10.08 -0.85 -7.47
N LEU A 50 -11.23 -0.95 -6.79
CA LEU A 50 -11.39 -0.45 -5.44
C LEU A 50 -10.59 -1.26 -4.42
N SER A 51 -10.47 -2.58 -4.58
CA SER A 51 -9.60 -3.38 -3.71
C SER A 51 -8.13 -3.09 -3.93
N ALA A 52 -7.69 -2.94 -5.18
CA ALA A 52 -6.32 -2.53 -5.48
C ALA A 52 -6.01 -1.16 -4.86
N GLN A 53 -6.90 -0.18 -5.04
CA GLN A 53 -6.69 1.15 -4.49
C GLN A 53 -6.81 1.21 -2.97
N ALA A 54 -7.73 0.49 -2.33
CA ALA A 54 -7.87 0.50 -0.87
C ALA A 54 -6.72 -0.22 -0.16
N SER A 55 -6.11 -1.22 -0.80
CA SER A 55 -4.93 -1.91 -0.27
C SER A 55 -3.63 -1.16 -0.56
N ASP A 56 -3.57 -0.41 -1.66
CA ASP A 56 -2.49 0.53 -2.00
C ASP A 56 -2.48 1.74 -1.03
N MET A 57 -3.62 2.40 -0.95
CA MET A 57 -3.75 3.75 -0.38
C MET A 57 -4.14 3.71 1.09
N SER A 58 -3.43 2.88 1.85
CA SER A 58 -3.62 2.54 3.27
C SER A 58 -3.86 3.71 4.26
N GLY A 59 -3.65 3.48 5.57
CA GLY A 59 -3.67 4.56 6.56
C GLY A 59 -2.81 5.78 6.18
N TRP A 60 -1.76 5.61 5.36
CA TRP A 60 -0.95 6.73 4.87
C TRP A 60 -1.71 7.74 4.01
N LEU A 61 -2.76 7.35 3.26
CA LEU A 61 -3.52 8.31 2.43
C LEU A 61 -4.34 9.28 3.31
N LEU A 62 -4.84 8.81 4.45
CA LEU A 62 -5.62 9.65 5.37
C LEU A 62 -4.77 10.34 6.45
N LEU A 63 -3.58 9.82 6.75
CA LEU A 63 -2.73 10.35 7.81
C LEU A 63 -1.42 10.94 7.26
N GLY A 64 -0.64 10.12 6.54
CA GLY A 64 0.69 10.48 6.03
C GLY A 64 0.67 11.60 5.01
N LEU A 65 -0.09 11.48 3.92
CA LEU A 65 -0.14 12.51 2.87
C LEU A 65 -0.75 13.84 3.35
N PRO A 66 -1.89 13.86 4.07
CA PRO A 66 -2.39 15.09 4.66
C PRO A 66 -1.39 15.70 5.66
N GLY A 67 -0.71 14.88 6.47
CA GLY A 67 0.33 15.37 7.38
C GLY A 67 1.54 15.94 6.67
N TYR A 68 1.95 15.35 5.54
CA TYR A 68 3.02 15.88 4.70
C TYR A 68 2.60 17.20 4.04
N ALA A 69 1.40 17.26 3.44
CA ALA A 69 0.88 18.49 2.83
C ALA A 69 0.61 19.60 3.86
N TYR A 70 0.27 19.23 5.11
CA TYR A 70 0.14 20.16 6.23
C TYR A 70 1.48 20.83 6.54
N LEU A 71 2.58 20.07 6.52
CA LEU A 71 3.91 20.60 6.80
C LEU A 71 4.52 21.30 5.58
N ALA A 72 4.47 20.69 4.40
CA ALA A 72 5.23 21.07 3.21
C ALA A 72 4.41 21.83 2.14
N GLY A 73 3.10 22.01 2.34
CA GLY A 73 2.25 22.72 1.39
C GLY A 73 2.19 22.05 0.01
N LEU A 74 2.28 22.86 -1.05
CA LEU A 74 2.17 22.40 -2.44
C LEU A 74 3.38 21.61 -2.96
N GLU A 75 4.51 21.57 -2.24
CA GLU A 75 5.60 20.65 -2.56
C GLU A 75 5.11 19.18 -2.52
N ALA A 76 4.13 18.86 -1.68
CA ALA A 76 3.45 17.56 -1.66
C ALA A 76 2.85 17.16 -3.02
N GLY A 77 2.62 18.12 -3.92
CA GLY A 77 2.17 17.88 -5.28
C GLY A 77 3.11 16.98 -6.09
N TRP A 78 4.43 17.02 -5.85
CA TRP A 78 5.38 16.13 -6.55
C TRP A 78 5.14 14.66 -6.22
N LEU A 79 4.83 14.37 -4.95
CA LEU A 79 4.48 13.04 -4.49
C LEU A 79 3.18 12.57 -5.16
N VAL A 80 2.17 13.44 -5.20
CA VAL A 80 0.88 13.16 -5.86
C VAL A 80 1.07 12.87 -7.36
N VAL A 81 1.85 13.69 -8.06
CA VAL A 81 2.14 13.50 -9.49
C VAL A 81 2.87 12.18 -9.73
N GLY A 82 3.89 11.87 -8.91
CA GLY A 82 4.64 10.62 -8.98
C GLY A 82 3.71 9.41 -8.82
N LEU A 83 2.87 9.43 -7.79
CA LEU A 83 1.94 8.35 -7.50
C LEU A 83 0.86 8.17 -8.58
N LEU A 84 0.30 9.26 -9.11
CA LEU A 84 -0.68 9.18 -10.18
C LEU A 84 -0.09 8.65 -11.47
N ALA A 85 1.10 9.13 -11.84
CA ALA A 85 1.84 8.62 -12.98
C ALA A 85 2.14 7.12 -12.78
N GLY A 86 2.71 6.75 -11.63
CA GLY A 86 3.03 5.38 -11.28
C GLY A 86 1.82 4.44 -11.31
N THR A 87 0.70 4.84 -10.70
CA THR A 87 -0.56 4.10 -10.71
C THR A 87 -1.00 3.86 -12.16
N TRP A 88 -1.10 4.93 -12.96
CA TRP A 88 -1.55 4.83 -14.35
C TRP A 88 -0.63 3.94 -15.19
N LEU A 89 0.69 4.10 -15.05
CA LEU A 89 1.69 3.31 -15.76
C LEU A 89 1.62 1.83 -15.37
N ASN A 90 1.46 1.52 -14.08
CA ASN A 90 1.34 0.15 -13.59
C ASN A 90 0.08 -0.54 -14.14
N TRP A 91 -1.07 0.13 -14.10
CA TRP A 91 -2.28 -0.38 -14.73
C TRP A 91 -2.14 -0.54 -16.25
N ARG A 92 -1.40 0.37 -16.91
CA ARG A 92 -1.21 0.34 -18.37
C ARG A 92 -0.29 -0.80 -18.82
N PHE A 93 0.81 -1.01 -18.12
CA PHE A 93 1.89 -1.89 -18.54
C PHE A 93 1.90 -3.23 -17.82
N THR A 94 1.60 -3.26 -16.51
CA THR A 94 1.70 -4.48 -15.72
C THR A 94 0.41 -5.27 -15.74
N ALA A 95 -0.73 -4.61 -15.48
CA ALA A 95 -1.96 -5.32 -15.09
C ALA A 95 -2.40 -6.41 -16.08
N ARG A 96 -2.60 -6.05 -17.36
CA ARG A 96 -3.08 -6.99 -18.39
C ARG A 96 -2.10 -8.13 -18.61
N ARG A 97 -0.82 -7.80 -18.78
CA ARG A 97 0.21 -8.79 -19.07
C ARG A 97 0.44 -9.71 -17.90
N LEU A 98 0.46 -9.20 -16.67
CA LEU A 98 0.61 -10.03 -15.48
C LEU A 98 -0.59 -10.98 -15.32
N ARG A 99 -1.81 -10.50 -15.54
CA ARG A 99 -3.00 -11.37 -15.50
C ARG A 99 -2.89 -12.54 -16.46
N VAL A 100 -2.51 -12.30 -17.71
CA VAL A 100 -2.37 -13.35 -18.73
C VAL A 100 -1.15 -14.23 -18.44
N ALA A 101 -0.03 -13.64 -18.03
CA ALA A 101 1.20 -14.38 -17.74
C ALA A 101 0.99 -15.41 -16.64
N THR A 102 0.42 -15.00 -15.51
CA THR A 102 0.21 -15.89 -14.37
C THR A 102 -0.70 -17.07 -14.71
N GLU A 103 -1.69 -16.89 -15.59
CA GLU A 103 -2.55 -17.97 -16.08
C GLU A 103 -1.80 -18.93 -17.01
N VAL A 104 -1.03 -18.40 -17.96
CA VAL A 104 -0.26 -19.20 -18.93
C VAL A 104 0.85 -20.01 -18.26
N TYR A 105 1.50 -19.47 -17.23
CA TYR A 105 2.52 -20.17 -16.44
C TYR A 105 1.90 -21.01 -15.33
N GLY A 106 1.04 -21.95 -15.72
CA GLY A 106 0.49 -22.99 -14.85
C GLY A 106 -0.54 -22.50 -13.82
N ASP A 107 -1.23 -21.39 -14.10
CA ASP A 107 -2.12 -20.72 -13.14
C ASP A 107 -1.43 -20.40 -11.80
N ALA A 108 -0.33 -19.65 -11.87
CA ALA A 108 0.40 -19.17 -10.70
C ALA A 108 -0.49 -18.31 -9.80
N LEU A 109 -0.46 -18.63 -8.50
CA LEU A 109 -1.24 -17.99 -7.44
C LEU A 109 -0.47 -16.84 -6.79
N THR A 110 0.87 -16.92 -6.74
CA THR A 110 1.73 -15.87 -6.18
C THR A 110 2.69 -15.29 -7.23
N LEU A 111 3.21 -14.08 -6.97
CA LEU A 111 4.26 -13.50 -7.83
C LEU A 111 5.55 -14.33 -7.83
N PRO A 112 6.05 -14.83 -6.67
CA PRO A 112 7.25 -15.66 -6.66
C PRO A 112 7.05 -16.98 -7.42
N GLU A 113 5.88 -17.61 -7.31
CA GLU A 113 5.52 -18.79 -8.09
C GLU A 113 5.48 -18.50 -9.60
N TYR A 114 4.90 -17.36 -10.00
CA TYR A 114 4.94 -16.90 -11.39
C TYR A 114 6.38 -16.77 -11.89
N LEU A 115 7.26 -16.14 -11.12
CA LEU A 115 8.66 -15.95 -11.50
C LEU A 115 9.40 -17.30 -11.60
N GLN A 116 9.25 -18.18 -10.62
CA GLN A 116 9.84 -19.54 -10.66
C GLN A 116 9.42 -20.29 -11.93
N ARG A 117 8.13 -20.28 -12.26
CA ARG A 117 7.61 -20.96 -13.46
C ARG A 117 8.03 -20.29 -14.76
N ARG A 118 8.01 -18.95 -14.82
CA ARG A 118 8.44 -18.14 -15.96
C ARG A 118 9.88 -18.44 -16.35
N PHE A 119 10.74 -18.65 -15.37
CA PHE A 119 12.16 -18.91 -15.57
C PHE A 119 12.56 -20.39 -15.43
N SER A 120 11.59 -21.28 -15.17
CA SER A 120 11.82 -22.71 -14.94
C SER A 120 12.94 -22.96 -13.91
N ASP A 121 12.88 -22.22 -12.81
CA ASP A 121 13.88 -22.28 -11.74
C ASP A 121 13.87 -23.67 -11.06
N PRO A 122 14.94 -24.48 -11.22
CA PRO A 122 14.97 -25.86 -10.74
C PRO A 122 15.10 -25.97 -9.22
N HIS A 123 15.52 -24.91 -8.54
CA HIS A 123 15.80 -24.93 -7.10
C HIS A 123 14.78 -24.16 -6.27
N GLY A 124 13.81 -23.49 -6.90
CA GLY A 124 12.81 -22.68 -6.21
C GLY A 124 13.37 -21.48 -5.44
N LEU A 125 14.58 -21.03 -5.77
CA LEU A 125 15.20 -19.88 -5.11
C LEU A 125 14.43 -18.59 -5.40
N LEU A 126 13.78 -18.44 -6.56
CA LEU A 126 12.93 -17.27 -6.81
C LEU A 126 11.74 -17.21 -5.85
N ARG A 127 11.18 -18.37 -5.47
CA ARG A 127 10.13 -18.47 -4.46
C ARG A 127 10.65 -18.12 -3.07
N LEU A 128 11.80 -18.67 -2.70
CA LEU A 128 12.46 -18.35 -1.43
C LEU A 128 12.77 -16.85 -1.30
N LEU A 129 13.46 -16.27 -2.30
CA LEU A 129 13.81 -14.85 -2.32
C LEU A 129 12.56 -13.98 -2.27
N GLY A 130 11.54 -14.35 -3.03
CA GLY A 130 10.27 -13.63 -3.01
C GLY A 130 9.59 -13.67 -1.64
N ALA A 131 9.56 -14.83 -0.99
CA ALA A 131 9.01 -14.99 0.35
C ALA A 131 9.78 -14.18 1.40
N VAL A 132 11.12 -14.18 1.34
CA VAL A 132 11.96 -13.38 2.26
C VAL A 132 11.69 -11.88 2.08
N VAL A 133 11.66 -11.38 0.84
CA VAL A 133 11.33 -9.97 0.55
C VAL A 133 9.94 -9.62 1.08
N VAL A 134 8.95 -10.48 0.84
CA VAL A 134 7.57 -10.35 1.36
C VAL A 134 7.54 -10.27 2.88
N LEU A 135 8.22 -11.18 3.58
CA LEU A 135 8.26 -11.22 5.04
C LEU A 135 8.90 -9.95 5.63
N VAL A 136 10.06 -9.54 5.10
CA VAL A 136 10.79 -8.38 5.62
C VAL A 136 9.98 -7.11 5.43
N PHE A 137 9.60 -6.77 4.19
CA PHE A 137 9.00 -5.48 3.91
C PHE A 137 7.53 -5.39 4.35
N PHE A 138 6.76 -6.49 4.37
CA PHE A 138 5.42 -6.43 4.98
C PHE A 138 5.44 -6.30 6.49
N THR A 139 6.54 -6.64 7.18
CA THR A 139 6.66 -6.34 8.62
C THR A 139 6.67 -4.83 8.85
N PHE A 140 7.46 -4.07 8.09
CA PHE A 140 7.47 -2.60 8.16
C PHE A 140 6.15 -1.98 7.69
N TYR A 141 5.57 -2.51 6.61
CA TYR A 141 4.30 -2.00 6.11
C TYR A 141 3.13 -2.29 7.07
N THR A 142 3.09 -3.47 7.67
CA THR A 142 2.08 -3.78 8.69
C THR A 142 2.29 -2.90 9.92
N ALA A 143 3.54 -2.60 10.29
CA ALA A 143 3.84 -1.68 11.39
C ALA A 143 3.24 -0.29 11.14
N SER A 144 3.34 0.24 9.92
CA SER A 144 2.74 1.54 9.59
C SER A 144 1.22 1.54 9.77
N GLY A 145 0.55 0.43 9.45
CA GLY A 145 -0.87 0.23 9.74
C GLY A 145 -1.18 0.23 11.24
N LEU A 146 -0.36 -0.43 12.05
CA LEU A 146 -0.51 -0.44 13.50
C LEU A 146 -0.26 0.94 14.12
N VAL A 147 0.74 1.69 13.66
CA VAL A 147 0.99 3.07 14.06
C VAL A 147 -0.20 3.97 13.70
N ALA A 148 -0.74 3.84 12.48
CA ALA A 148 -1.93 4.58 12.05
C ALA A 148 -3.15 4.27 12.93
N GLY A 149 -3.39 2.98 13.24
CA GLY A 149 -4.44 2.56 14.17
C GLY A 149 -4.21 3.05 15.59
N GLY A 150 -2.97 3.05 16.06
CA GLY A 150 -2.57 3.59 17.36
C GLY A 150 -2.84 5.09 17.47
N LYS A 151 -2.38 5.89 16.50
CA LYS A 151 -2.66 7.34 16.43
C LYS A 151 -4.16 7.61 16.38
N LEU A 152 -4.93 6.80 15.66
CA LEU A 152 -6.39 6.89 15.62
C LEU A 152 -7.01 6.66 16.99
N PHE A 153 -6.68 5.56 17.65
CA PHE A 153 -7.27 5.21 18.94
C PHE A 153 -6.81 6.12 20.08
N GLU A 154 -5.58 6.64 20.02
CA GLU A 154 -5.11 7.69 20.91
C GLU A 154 -5.93 8.97 20.71
N ALA A 155 -6.04 9.46 19.48
CA ALA A 155 -6.74 10.71 19.18
C ALA A 155 -8.24 10.66 19.49
N VAL A 156 -8.87 9.50 19.24
CA VAL A 156 -10.30 9.31 19.46
C VAL A 156 -10.61 8.99 20.90
N PHE A 157 -9.96 8.00 21.50
CA PHE A 157 -10.35 7.46 22.81
C PHE A 157 -9.51 7.99 23.98
N GLY A 158 -8.48 8.81 23.72
CA GLY A 158 -7.57 9.31 24.75
C GLY A 158 -6.77 8.20 25.44
N LEU A 159 -6.61 7.05 24.77
CA LEU A 159 -5.85 5.92 25.31
C LEU A 159 -4.35 6.27 25.28
N PRO A 160 -3.57 5.85 26.30
CA PRO A 160 -2.12 5.89 26.18
C PRO A 160 -1.67 5.10 24.95
N TYR A 161 -0.68 5.62 24.22
CA TYR A 161 -0.25 5.10 22.91
C TYR A 161 -0.08 3.57 22.87
N LEU A 162 0.57 2.98 23.89
CA LEU A 162 0.75 1.52 23.99
C LEU A 162 -0.57 0.75 23.92
N TRP A 163 -1.60 1.21 24.65
CA TRP A 163 -2.92 0.60 24.65
C TRP A 163 -3.65 0.84 23.33
N ALA A 164 -3.46 2.02 22.74
CA ALA A 164 -4.02 2.37 21.44
C ALA A 164 -3.48 1.46 20.33
N VAL A 165 -2.15 1.30 20.23
CA VAL A 165 -1.51 0.39 19.26
C VAL A 165 -1.92 -1.06 19.53
N SER A 166 -1.99 -1.49 20.78
CA SER A 166 -2.42 -2.85 21.15
C SER A 166 -3.85 -3.14 20.72
N ALA A 167 -4.77 -2.19 20.91
CA ALA A 167 -6.14 -2.31 20.44
C ALA A 167 -6.21 -2.35 18.90
N GLY A 168 -5.41 -1.52 18.22
CA GLY A 168 -5.30 -1.53 16.75
C GLY A 168 -4.82 -2.88 16.22
N ALA A 169 -3.76 -3.43 16.82
CA ALA A 169 -3.22 -4.75 16.48
C ALA A 169 -4.23 -5.87 16.74
N GLY A 170 -4.93 -5.82 17.88
CA GLY A 170 -6.01 -6.77 18.19
C GLY A 170 -7.14 -6.74 17.16
N ALA A 171 -7.56 -5.54 16.73
CA ALA A 171 -8.61 -5.37 15.73
C ALA A 171 -8.21 -5.93 14.36
N VAL A 172 -6.98 -5.64 13.90
CA VAL A 172 -6.42 -6.19 12.66
C VAL A 172 -6.37 -7.72 12.75
N LEU A 173 -5.72 -8.28 13.78
CA LEU A 173 -5.55 -9.73 13.94
C LEU A 173 -6.87 -10.48 14.02
N ALA A 174 -7.85 -9.97 14.77
CA ALA A 174 -9.14 -10.63 14.95
C ALA A 174 -9.88 -10.81 13.61
N TYR A 175 -9.76 -9.86 12.70
CA TYR A 175 -10.42 -9.91 11.41
C TYR A 175 -9.61 -10.66 10.34
N THR A 176 -8.28 -10.55 10.33
CA THR A 176 -7.41 -11.22 9.35
C THR A 176 -7.59 -12.76 9.35
N PHE A 177 -7.88 -13.38 10.50
CA PHE A 177 -8.06 -14.84 10.59
C PHE A 177 -9.33 -15.40 9.95
N ILE A 178 -10.31 -14.53 9.66
CA ILE A 178 -11.65 -14.91 9.20
C ILE A 178 -11.72 -14.94 7.65
N GLY A 179 -10.82 -14.25 6.95
CA GLY A 179 -10.93 -14.01 5.51
C GLY A 179 -10.00 -14.83 4.61
N GLY A 180 -10.47 -15.11 3.39
CA GLY A 180 -9.64 -15.42 2.21
C GLY A 180 -9.67 -14.25 1.21
N PHE A 181 -8.96 -14.34 0.08
CA PHE A 181 -8.79 -13.24 -0.88
C PHE A 181 -10.10 -12.59 -1.34
N LEU A 182 -11.17 -13.38 -1.52
CA LEU A 182 -12.48 -12.84 -1.90
C LEU A 182 -13.10 -11.98 -0.79
N ALA A 183 -12.99 -12.40 0.47
CA ALA A 183 -13.47 -11.64 1.62
C ALA A 183 -12.74 -10.30 1.71
N VAL A 184 -11.41 -10.34 1.63
CA VAL A 184 -10.56 -9.15 1.61
C VAL A 184 -10.96 -8.23 0.46
N SER A 185 -11.09 -8.76 -0.76
CA SER A 185 -11.45 -7.94 -1.94
C SER A 185 -12.81 -7.24 -1.79
N TRP A 186 -13.79 -7.88 -1.15
CA TRP A 186 -15.12 -7.31 -0.94
C TRP A 186 -15.12 -6.26 0.16
N THR A 187 -14.44 -6.52 1.27
CA THR A 187 -14.32 -5.52 2.34
C THR A 187 -13.50 -4.33 1.88
N ASP A 188 -12.40 -4.56 1.14
CA ASP A 188 -11.61 -3.49 0.55
C ASP A 188 -12.45 -2.60 -0.37
N THR A 189 -13.40 -3.18 -1.11
CA THR A 189 -14.29 -2.40 -1.99
C THR A 189 -15.14 -1.43 -1.19
N LEU A 190 -15.72 -1.87 -0.08
CA LEU A 190 -16.49 -1.02 0.84
C LEU A 190 -15.57 0.03 1.49
N GLN A 191 -14.41 -0.42 1.99
CA GLN A 191 -13.44 0.40 2.70
C GLN A 191 -12.87 1.51 1.79
N GLY A 192 -12.53 1.20 0.54
CA GLY A 192 -12.07 2.18 -0.46
C GLY A 192 -13.12 3.23 -0.79
N VAL A 193 -14.42 2.87 -0.82
CA VAL A 193 -15.50 3.87 -0.97
C VAL A 193 -15.59 4.76 0.27
N LEU A 194 -15.56 4.16 1.47
CA LEU A 194 -15.62 4.90 2.73
C LEU A 194 -14.46 5.88 2.87
N MET A 195 -13.24 5.46 2.55
CA MET A 195 -12.04 6.31 2.55
C MET A 195 -12.18 7.50 1.62
N LEU A 196 -12.63 7.28 0.38
CA LEU A 196 -12.79 8.36 -0.59
C LEU A 196 -13.85 9.37 -0.14
N VAL A 197 -14.98 8.88 0.38
CA VAL A 197 -16.03 9.73 0.93
C VAL A 197 -15.51 10.55 2.11
N ALA A 198 -14.77 9.93 3.02
CA ALA A 198 -14.18 10.62 4.17
C ALA A 198 -13.23 11.75 3.74
N LEU A 199 -12.34 11.49 2.78
CA LEU A 199 -11.42 12.49 2.24
C LEU A 199 -12.16 13.64 1.56
N VAL A 200 -13.12 13.35 0.68
CA VAL A 200 -13.92 14.36 -0.03
C VAL A 200 -14.70 15.22 0.96
N LEU A 201 -15.32 14.63 1.98
CA LEU A 201 -16.10 15.35 2.98
C LEU A 201 -15.20 16.28 3.80
N VAL A 202 -14.12 15.76 4.39
CA VAL A 202 -13.22 16.56 5.24
C VAL A 202 -12.56 17.67 4.42
N SER A 203 -12.10 17.41 3.19
CA SER A 203 -11.52 18.44 2.35
C SER A 203 -12.52 19.52 1.95
N SER A 204 -13.76 19.14 1.62
CA SER A 204 -14.79 20.09 1.18
C SER A 204 -15.22 21.03 2.31
N PHE A 205 -15.43 20.48 3.52
CA PHE A 205 -15.72 21.29 4.71
C PHE A 205 -14.53 22.15 5.12
N GLY A 206 -13.29 21.64 5.02
CA GLY A 206 -12.07 22.41 5.26
C GLY A 206 -11.95 23.62 4.35
N VAL A 207 -12.09 23.42 3.02
CA VAL A 207 -12.06 24.51 2.05
C VAL A 207 -13.20 25.51 2.30
N ALA A 208 -14.41 25.03 2.63
CA ALA A 208 -15.54 25.92 2.92
C ALA A 208 -15.31 26.76 4.19
N ALA A 209 -14.79 26.15 5.27
CA ALA A 209 -14.49 26.82 6.53
C ALA A 209 -13.38 27.88 6.38
N ALA A 210 -12.43 27.66 5.48
CA ALA A 210 -11.40 28.63 5.12
C ALA A 210 -11.91 29.79 4.24
N GLY A 211 -13.21 29.85 3.89
CA GLY A 211 -13.76 30.88 3.01
C GLY A 211 -13.65 30.55 1.51
N GLY A 212 -13.63 29.26 1.16
CA GLY A 212 -13.43 28.76 -0.20
C GLY A 212 -11.96 28.73 -0.59
N PHE A 213 -11.66 28.40 -1.85
CA PHE A 213 -10.27 28.33 -2.34
C PHE A 213 -9.52 29.67 -2.24
N GLY A 214 -10.22 30.79 -2.42
CA GLY A 214 -9.62 32.12 -2.26
C GLY A 214 -9.24 32.42 -0.82
N GLY A 215 -10.11 32.12 0.14
CA GLY A 215 -9.82 32.30 1.56
C GLY A 215 -8.76 31.32 2.09
N LEU A 216 -8.78 30.07 1.60
CA LEU A 216 -7.71 29.10 1.87
C LEU A 216 -6.35 29.62 1.41
N GLY A 217 -6.26 30.11 0.17
CA GLY A 217 -5.04 30.72 -0.36
C GLY A 217 -4.57 31.90 0.47
N ALA A 218 -5.47 32.83 0.80
CA ALA A 218 -5.13 34.00 1.63
C ALA A 218 -4.66 33.62 3.05
N SER A 219 -5.27 32.62 3.68
CA SER A 219 -4.86 32.14 5.01
C SER A 219 -3.48 31.47 4.98
N LEU A 220 -3.22 30.64 3.96
CA LEU A 220 -1.92 30.01 3.77
C LEU A 220 -0.84 31.03 3.45
N GLU A 221 -1.12 32.01 2.59
CA GLU A 221 -0.19 33.10 2.26
C GLU A 221 0.16 33.95 3.49
N ALA A 222 -0.81 34.22 4.35
CA ALA A 222 -0.59 34.93 5.61
C ALA A 222 0.23 34.11 6.63
N THR A 223 0.09 32.78 6.59
CA THR A 223 0.84 31.87 7.48
C THR A 223 2.26 31.67 7.00
N ASN A 224 2.42 31.26 5.74
CA ASN A 224 3.70 31.11 5.05
C ASN A 224 3.46 31.03 3.53
N PRO A 225 3.89 32.04 2.73
CA PRO A 225 3.68 32.03 1.28
C PRO A 225 4.35 30.86 0.56
N ALA A 226 5.42 30.28 1.13
CA ALA A 226 6.10 29.13 0.55
C ALA A 226 5.21 27.87 0.50
N LEU A 227 4.17 27.77 1.33
CA LEU A 227 3.21 26.66 1.28
C LEU A 227 2.39 26.63 -0.02
N LEU A 228 2.33 27.74 -0.74
CA LEU A 228 1.64 27.86 -2.03
C LEU A 228 2.58 27.74 -3.24
N ASP A 229 3.87 27.50 -3.02
CA ASP A 229 4.82 27.24 -4.09
C ASP A 229 5.23 25.77 -4.09
N ALA A 230 4.98 25.08 -5.20
CA ALA A 230 5.35 23.67 -5.35
C ALA A 230 6.85 23.46 -5.59
N PHE A 231 7.61 24.52 -5.85
CA PHE A 231 9.03 24.46 -6.21
C PHE A 231 9.95 24.98 -5.11
N THR A 232 9.40 25.40 -3.97
CA THR A 232 10.19 25.76 -2.79
C THR A 232 9.78 24.94 -1.58
N ASP A 233 10.73 24.69 -0.69
CA ASP A 233 10.44 24.16 0.63
C ASP A 233 9.77 25.23 1.51
N VAL A 234 9.40 24.84 2.73
CA VAL A 234 8.74 25.71 3.72
C VAL A 234 9.58 26.92 4.14
N THR A 235 10.88 26.92 3.85
CA THR A 235 11.78 28.06 4.15
C THR A 235 11.89 29.04 2.98
N GLY A 236 11.21 28.75 1.86
CA GLY A 236 11.26 29.51 0.62
C GLY A 236 12.49 29.21 -0.23
N THR A 237 13.24 28.14 0.08
CA THR A 237 14.39 27.73 -0.74
C THR A 237 13.94 26.78 -1.84
N PRO A 238 14.45 26.90 -3.08
CA PRO A 238 14.08 25.99 -4.16
C PRO A 238 14.35 24.53 -3.78
N ILE A 239 13.34 23.67 -3.98
CA ILE A 239 13.50 22.24 -3.71
C ILE A 239 14.64 21.68 -4.55
N SER A 240 15.47 20.85 -3.95
CA SER A 240 16.56 20.21 -4.67
C SER A 240 16.00 19.23 -5.72
N TRP A 241 16.77 18.97 -6.77
CA TRP A 241 16.40 17.91 -7.73
C TRP A 241 16.32 16.53 -7.05
N LEU A 242 17.09 16.31 -5.97
CA LEU A 242 17.04 15.08 -5.16
C LEU A 242 15.69 14.94 -4.46
N ALA A 243 15.18 16.02 -3.87
CA ALA A 243 13.86 16.04 -3.23
C ALA A 243 12.75 15.80 -4.26
N ALA A 244 12.76 16.54 -5.38
CA ALA A 244 11.78 16.36 -6.45
C ALA A 244 11.80 14.93 -7.02
N ALA A 245 12.99 14.37 -7.28
CA ALA A 245 13.15 13.00 -7.76
C ALA A 245 12.70 11.96 -6.72
N SER A 246 12.92 12.22 -5.43
CA SER A 246 12.47 11.36 -4.33
C SER A 246 10.95 11.29 -4.25
N LEU A 247 10.28 12.45 -4.29
CA LEU A 247 8.82 12.54 -4.25
C LEU A 247 8.18 11.90 -5.49
N LEU A 248 8.69 12.21 -6.69
CA LEU A 248 8.24 11.56 -7.93
C LEU A 248 8.51 10.05 -7.94
N GLY A 249 9.63 9.64 -7.32
CA GLY A 249 10.14 8.27 -7.27
C GLY A 249 9.17 7.26 -6.66
N TRP A 250 8.27 7.70 -5.78
CA TRP A 250 7.20 6.84 -5.24
C TRP A 250 6.38 6.13 -6.33
N GLY A 251 6.21 6.75 -7.50
CA GLY A 251 5.54 6.13 -8.64
C GLY A 251 6.19 4.83 -9.13
N LEU A 252 7.49 4.63 -8.90
CA LEU A 252 8.21 3.42 -9.29
C LEU A 252 7.82 2.20 -8.44
N GLY A 253 7.31 2.40 -7.23
CA GLY A 253 7.05 1.29 -6.32
C GLY A 253 5.89 0.41 -6.76
N TYR A 254 4.92 0.97 -7.49
CA TYR A 254 3.72 0.28 -7.97
C TYR A 254 3.99 -1.03 -8.71
N PHE A 255 5.08 -1.08 -9.47
CA PHE A 255 5.43 -2.24 -10.29
C PHE A 255 5.87 -3.45 -9.46
N GLY A 256 6.21 -3.24 -8.18
CA GLY A 256 6.74 -4.27 -7.30
C GLY A 256 5.77 -4.75 -6.22
N GLN A 257 4.61 -4.10 -6.03
CA GLN A 257 3.76 -4.34 -4.87
C GLN A 257 2.97 -5.65 -4.94
N PRO A 258 3.30 -6.69 -4.15
CA PRO A 258 2.67 -8.00 -4.31
C PRO A 258 1.17 -7.99 -4.02
N HIS A 259 0.75 -7.23 -3.00
CA HIS A 259 -0.65 -7.11 -2.60
C HIS A 259 -1.52 -6.40 -3.66
N ILE A 260 -0.98 -5.38 -4.34
CA ILE A 260 -1.65 -4.69 -5.47
C ILE A 260 -1.68 -5.60 -6.70
N LEU A 261 -0.53 -6.16 -7.08
CA LEU A 261 -0.39 -6.99 -8.28
C LEU A 261 -1.23 -8.28 -8.21
N ALA A 262 -1.46 -8.82 -7.02
CA ALA A 262 -2.38 -9.94 -6.80
C ALA A 262 -3.82 -9.62 -7.26
N ARG A 263 -4.28 -8.36 -7.14
CA ARG A 263 -5.61 -7.96 -7.65
C ARG A 263 -5.67 -8.03 -9.17
N PHE A 264 -4.59 -7.66 -9.86
CA PHE A 264 -4.51 -7.81 -11.32
C PHE A 264 -4.57 -9.29 -11.73
N MET A 265 -3.90 -10.16 -10.97
CA MET A 265 -3.95 -11.61 -11.19
C MET A 265 -5.36 -12.19 -10.95
N ALA A 266 -6.12 -11.63 -10.00
CA ALA A 266 -7.44 -12.12 -9.61
C ALA A 266 -8.62 -11.67 -10.50
N VAL A 267 -8.37 -10.81 -11.50
CA VAL A 267 -9.44 -10.36 -12.42
C VAL A 267 -9.96 -11.52 -13.25
N ARG A 268 -11.27 -11.57 -13.47
CA ARG A 268 -11.89 -12.62 -14.28
C ARG A 268 -11.45 -12.62 -15.73
N SER A 269 -11.37 -11.44 -16.35
CA SER A 269 -10.92 -11.28 -17.74
C SER A 269 -9.91 -10.15 -17.86
N ALA A 270 -8.86 -10.39 -18.65
CA ALA A 270 -7.83 -9.40 -18.92
C ALA A 270 -8.37 -8.13 -19.62
N ASP A 271 -9.51 -8.22 -20.29
CA ASP A 271 -10.12 -7.07 -20.98
C ASP A 271 -10.89 -6.14 -20.00
N GLU A 272 -11.36 -6.67 -18.88
CA GLU A 272 -11.99 -5.88 -17.81
C GLU A 272 -11.00 -4.93 -17.11
N LEU A 273 -9.69 -5.20 -17.23
CA LEU A 273 -8.63 -4.35 -16.66
C LEU A 273 -8.60 -2.94 -17.26
N VAL A 274 -9.13 -2.74 -18.46
CA VAL A 274 -9.24 -1.39 -19.04
C VAL A 274 -10.26 -0.55 -18.26
N ALA A 275 -11.40 -1.15 -17.89
CA ALA A 275 -12.42 -0.50 -17.08
C ALA A 275 -11.92 -0.33 -15.64
N ALA A 276 -11.33 -1.38 -15.06
CA ALA A 276 -10.76 -1.33 -13.72
C ALA A 276 -9.68 -0.24 -13.58
N ARG A 277 -8.80 -0.08 -14.59
CA ARG A 277 -7.83 1.02 -14.63
C ARG A 277 -8.48 2.39 -14.55
N ARG A 278 -9.54 2.64 -15.33
CA ARG A 278 -10.21 3.95 -15.33
C ARG A 278 -10.79 4.25 -13.95
N ILE A 279 -11.46 3.27 -13.36
CA ILE A 279 -12.03 3.39 -12.00
C ILE A 279 -10.92 3.64 -10.98
N GLY A 280 -9.86 2.83 -10.99
CA GLY A 280 -8.78 2.91 -10.01
C GLY A 280 -7.97 4.21 -10.12
N VAL A 281 -7.61 4.63 -11.33
CA VAL A 281 -6.87 5.88 -11.54
C VAL A 281 -7.73 7.11 -11.20
N SER A 282 -9.03 7.11 -11.54
CA SER A 282 -9.93 8.19 -11.13
C SER A 282 -10.10 8.25 -9.62
N TRP A 283 -10.22 7.09 -8.95
CA TRP A 283 -10.26 7.02 -7.49
C TRP A 283 -8.97 7.58 -6.89
N ALA A 284 -7.79 7.21 -7.41
CA ALA A 284 -6.49 7.68 -6.92
C ALA A 284 -6.34 9.19 -7.11
N ALA A 285 -6.75 9.73 -8.27
CA ALA A 285 -6.70 11.17 -8.55
C ALA A 285 -7.53 11.98 -7.56
N ILE A 286 -8.76 11.52 -7.31
CA ILE A 286 -9.63 12.20 -6.34
C ILE A 286 -9.07 12.05 -4.93
N GLY A 287 -8.68 10.84 -4.51
CA GLY A 287 -8.18 10.59 -3.15
C GLY A 287 -6.90 11.35 -2.82
N LEU A 288 -5.91 11.35 -3.71
CA LEU A 288 -4.65 12.08 -3.51
C LEU A 288 -4.86 13.60 -3.51
N GLY A 289 -5.71 14.09 -4.42
CA GLY A 289 -6.06 15.51 -4.47
C GLY A 289 -6.77 15.98 -3.20
N THR A 290 -7.78 15.24 -2.73
CA THR A 290 -8.52 15.61 -1.52
C THR A 290 -7.70 15.41 -0.25
N ALA A 291 -6.86 14.38 -0.16
CA ALA A 291 -5.90 14.24 0.94
C ALA A 291 -4.95 15.43 1.06
N THR A 292 -4.41 15.91 -0.07
CA THR A 292 -3.57 17.11 -0.10
C THR A 292 -4.35 18.34 0.36
N LEU A 293 -5.60 18.50 -0.11
CA LEU A 293 -6.48 19.59 0.33
C LEU A 293 -6.82 19.51 1.83
N VAL A 294 -6.95 18.31 2.41
CA VAL A 294 -7.10 18.17 3.87
C VAL A 294 -5.88 18.73 4.59
N GLY A 295 -4.67 18.40 4.15
CA GLY A 295 -3.43 18.91 4.75
C GLY A 295 -3.34 20.44 4.68
N LEU A 296 -3.60 21.01 3.50
CA LEU A 296 -3.63 22.46 3.30
C LEU A 296 -4.70 23.16 4.13
N ALA A 297 -5.93 22.61 4.17
CA ALA A 297 -7.00 23.18 4.98
C ALA A 297 -6.69 23.09 6.48
N ALA A 298 -6.07 22.00 6.92
CA ALA A 298 -5.61 21.87 8.30
C ALA A 298 -4.52 22.90 8.64
N ALA A 299 -3.56 23.15 7.75
CA ALA A 299 -2.52 24.17 7.95
C ALA A 299 -3.10 25.58 8.07
N ALA A 300 -4.21 25.86 7.39
CA ALA A 300 -4.88 27.15 7.42
C ALA A 300 -5.85 27.36 8.59
N LEU A 301 -6.29 26.28 9.28
CA LEU A 301 -7.41 26.32 10.23
C LEU A 301 -7.09 25.80 11.62
N LEU A 302 -6.07 24.95 11.79
CA LEU A 302 -5.74 24.37 13.09
C LEU A 302 -4.84 25.32 13.90
N ASP A 303 -5.32 25.64 15.11
CA ASP A 303 -4.60 26.39 16.13
C ASP A 303 -4.86 25.73 17.50
N PRO A 304 -3.84 25.32 18.28
CA PRO A 304 -2.40 25.39 17.99
C PRO A 304 -1.96 24.49 16.83
N ALA A 305 -0.82 24.82 16.22
CA ALA A 305 -0.22 24.04 15.15
C ALA A 305 0.24 22.64 15.64
N LEU A 306 0.15 21.66 14.75
CA LEU A 306 0.65 20.30 14.97
C LEU A 306 2.13 20.23 14.56
N GLU A 307 2.96 19.55 15.35
CA GLU A 307 4.40 19.46 15.11
C GLU A 307 4.86 18.00 14.94
N GLY A 308 5.97 17.81 14.23
CA GLY A 308 6.63 16.51 14.14
C GLY A 308 5.73 15.38 13.63
N ALA A 309 5.61 14.31 14.40
CA ALA A 309 4.79 13.12 14.07
C ALA A 309 3.28 13.34 14.27
N ASP A 310 2.89 14.40 14.99
CA ASP A 310 1.49 14.76 15.21
C ASP A 310 0.87 15.44 13.98
N SER A 311 1.65 15.90 13.01
CA SER A 311 1.12 16.39 11.73
C SER A 311 0.25 15.35 11.02
N GLU A 312 0.56 14.06 11.18
CA GLU A 312 -0.26 12.96 10.65
C GLU A 312 -1.64 12.86 11.32
N LYS A 313 -1.90 13.62 12.40
CA LYS A 313 -3.22 13.77 13.02
C LYS A 313 -4.07 14.87 12.37
N ALA A 314 -3.55 15.61 11.37
CA ALA A 314 -4.24 16.72 10.71
C ALA A 314 -5.64 16.36 10.20
N PHE A 315 -5.81 15.22 9.54
CA PHE A 315 -7.12 14.76 9.08
C PHE A 315 -8.12 14.58 10.25
N MET A 316 -7.68 13.94 11.33
CA MET A 316 -8.52 13.66 12.50
C MET A 316 -8.91 14.95 13.23
N ALA A 317 -7.93 15.84 13.41
CA ALA A 317 -8.15 17.14 14.03
C ALA A 317 -9.13 17.99 13.23
N LEU A 318 -8.97 18.05 11.91
CA LEU A 318 -9.86 18.82 11.03
C LEU A 318 -11.28 18.22 10.99
N ALA A 319 -11.39 16.89 10.92
CA ALA A 319 -12.69 16.21 10.96
C ALA A 319 -13.43 16.48 12.27
N ALA A 320 -12.73 16.46 13.40
CA ALA A 320 -13.31 16.75 14.71
C ALA A 320 -13.69 18.22 14.90
N LEU A 321 -12.91 19.14 14.31
CA LEU A 321 -13.17 20.57 14.36
C LEU A 321 -14.42 20.96 13.55
N LEU A 322 -14.62 20.36 12.38
CA LEU A 322 -15.59 20.85 11.39
C LEU A 322 -16.87 20.02 11.27
N LEU A 323 -16.84 18.73 11.63
CA LEU A 323 -17.94 17.82 11.34
C LEU A 323 -18.76 17.49 12.58
N HIS A 324 -20.06 17.25 12.37
CA HIS A 324 -20.93 16.69 13.39
C HIS A 324 -20.37 15.34 13.90
N PRO A 325 -20.43 15.01 15.21
CA PRO A 325 -19.77 13.84 15.78
C PRO A 325 -20.05 12.50 15.09
N VAL A 326 -21.28 12.30 14.59
CA VAL A 326 -21.63 11.10 13.80
C VAL A 326 -20.87 11.05 12.47
N VAL A 327 -20.79 12.18 11.75
CA VAL A 327 -20.11 12.27 10.45
C VAL A 327 -18.60 12.17 10.65
N ALA A 328 -18.07 12.82 11.68
CA ALA A 328 -16.68 12.65 12.11
C ALA A 328 -16.38 11.18 12.39
N GLY A 329 -17.24 10.49 13.16
CA GLY A 329 -17.09 9.06 13.46
C GLY A 329 -17.08 8.17 12.22
N ILE A 330 -17.89 8.46 11.21
CA ILE A 330 -17.87 7.76 9.91
C ILE A 330 -16.54 8.02 9.18
N CYS A 331 -16.06 9.26 9.16
CA CYS A 331 -14.79 9.61 8.50
C CYS A 331 -13.59 8.95 9.21
N LEU A 332 -13.60 8.93 10.54
CA LEU A 332 -12.59 8.28 11.38
C LEU A 332 -12.62 6.76 11.23
N ALA A 333 -13.81 6.15 11.06
CA ALA A 333 -13.93 4.75 10.67
C ALA A 333 -13.31 4.49 9.28
N GLY A 334 -13.24 5.51 8.41
CA GLY A 334 -12.48 5.47 7.16
C GLY A 334 -10.97 5.26 7.35
N ILE A 335 -10.39 5.78 8.43
CA ILE A 335 -8.97 5.52 8.78
C ILE A 335 -8.80 4.06 9.19
N LEU A 336 -9.68 3.58 10.08
CA LEU A 336 -9.66 2.17 10.50
C LEU A 336 -9.85 1.24 9.28
N ALA A 337 -10.73 1.63 8.36
CA ALA A 337 -10.94 0.96 7.09
C ALA A 337 -9.68 0.87 6.23
N ALA A 338 -8.94 1.96 6.10
CA ALA A 338 -7.69 2.00 5.33
C ALA A 338 -6.58 1.14 5.95
N VAL A 339 -6.50 1.12 7.28
CA VAL A 339 -5.54 0.29 8.02
C VAL A 339 -5.87 -1.19 7.85
N MET A 340 -7.14 -1.57 8.06
CA MET A 340 -7.57 -2.95 7.97
C MET A 340 -7.43 -3.51 6.53
N SER A 341 -7.94 -2.80 5.51
CA SER A 341 -7.86 -3.24 4.10
C SER A 341 -6.44 -3.60 3.67
N THR A 342 -5.48 -2.79 4.13
CA THR A 342 -4.07 -2.94 3.80
C THR A 342 -3.44 -4.08 4.58
N ALA A 343 -3.60 -4.08 5.90
CA ALA A 343 -3.02 -5.11 6.76
C ALA A 343 -3.54 -6.51 6.35
N ASP A 344 -4.84 -6.66 6.08
CA ASP A 344 -5.40 -7.94 5.65
C ASP A 344 -4.82 -8.41 4.31
N SER A 345 -4.68 -7.49 3.35
CA SER A 345 -4.12 -7.78 2.03
C SER A 345 -2.67 -8.23 2.11
N GLN A 346 -1.88 -7.59 2.97
CA GLN A 346 -0.46 -7.89 3.15
C GLN A 346 -0.27 -9.19 3.92
N LEU A 347 -1.01 -9.37 5.03
CA LEU A 347 -0.97 -10.58 5.84
C LEU A 347 -1.46 -11.80 5.05
N LEU A 348 -2.45 -11.65 4.16
CA LEU A 348 -2.87 -12.73 3.27
C LEU A 348 -1.78 -13.13 2.28
N VAL A 349 -1.10 -12.16 1.65
CA VAL A 349 0.00 -12.45 0.71
C VAL A 349 1.23 -12.99 1.44
N ALA A 350 1.50 -12.53 2.65
CA ALA A 350 2.55 -13.10 3.48
C ALA A 350 2.23 -14.53 3.90
N SER A 351 0.98 -14.79 4.30
CA SER A 351 0.48 -16.12 4.64
C SER A 351 0.69 -17.08 3.48
N SER A 352 0.31 -16.70 2.26
CA SER A 352 0.54 -17.53 1.07
C SER A 352 2.03 -17.68 0.72
N ALA A 353 2.83 -16.62 0.84
CA ALA A 353 4.28 -16.71 0.62
C ALA A 353 4.95 -17.70 1.60
N VAL A 354 4.57 -17.71 2.87
CA VAL A 354 5.16 -18.67 3.83
C VAL A 354 4.60 -20.07 3.63
N SER A 355 3.29 -20.22 3.53
CA SER A 355 2.66 -21.54 3.41
C SER A 355 2.96 -22.22 2.07
N GLU A 356 2.79 -21.52 0.95
CA GLU A 356 2.96 -22.09 -0.38
C GLU A 356 4.41 -21.98 -0.88
N ASP A 357 5.01 -20.79 -0.80
CA ASP A 357 6.32 -20.55 -1.44
C ASP A 357 7.50 -21.05 -0.61
N LEU A 358 7.41 -21.00 0.73
CA LEU A 358 8.47 -21.50 1.61
C LEU A 358 8.18 -22.91 2.12
N TYR A 359 7.01 -23.12 2.72
CA TYR A 359 6.72 -24.35 3.44
C TYR A 359 6.40 -25.51 2.52
N ARG A 360 5.38 -25.40 1.65
CA ARG A 360 5.04 -26.47 0.71
C ARG A 360 6.18 -26.71 -0.27
N ASP A 361 6.70 -25.68 -0.94
CA ASP A 361 7.67 -25.86 -2.03
C ASP A 361 9.00 -26.46 -1.55
N LEU A 362 9.53 -26.00 -0.41
CA LEU A 362 10.90 -26.32 0.01
C LEU A 362 10.98 -27.26 1.22
N LEU A 363 10.09 -27.11 2.20
CA LEU A 363 10.18 -27.85 3.47
C LEU A 363 9.32 -29.12 3.48
N ARG A 364 8.10 -29.07 2.96
CA ARG A 364 7.14 -30.17 2.98
C ARG A 364 6.21 -30.20 1.75
N PRO A 365 6.68 -30.73 0.60
CA PRO A 365 5.90 -30.83 -0.64
C PRO A 365 4.54 -31.53 -0.52
N GLY A 366 4.41 -32.46 0.42
CA GLY A 366 3.17 -33.19 0.69
C GLY A 366 2.23 -32.53 1.70
N ALA A 367 2.45 -31.27 2.09
CA ALA A 367 1.63 -30.60 3.10
C ALA A 367 0.16 -30.47 2.66
N GLY A 368 -0.75 -30.92 3.53
CA GLY A 368 -2.19 -30.89 3.28
C GLY A 368 -2.80 -29.50 3.47
N PRO A 369 -4.03 -29.24 2.98
CA PRO A 369 -4.65 -27.92 3.05
C PRO A 369 -4.81 -27.35 4.47
N GLY A 370 -5.21 -28.20 5.43
CA GLY A 370 -5.39 -27.77 6.83
C GLY A 370 -4.08 -27.42 7.53
N GLU A 371 -2.99 -28.09 7.16
CA GLU A 371 -1.65 -27.80 7.70
C GLU A 371 -1.13 -26.46 7.19
N LEU A 372 -1.26 -26.21 5.89
CA LEU A 372 -0.82 -24.97 5.25
C LEU A 372 -1.59 -23.76 5.75
N LEU A 373 -2.88 -23.92 6.03
CA LEU A 373 -3.67 -22.88 6.67
C LEU A 373 -3.08 -22.48 8.03
N TRP A 374 -2.68 -23.44 8.86
CA TRP A 374 -2.07 -23.15 10.16
C TRP A 374 -0.66 -22.55 10.04
N VAL A 375 0.15 -23.02 9.09
CA VAL A 375 1.46 -22.42 8.79
C VAL A 375 1.31 -20.96 8.35
N GLY A 376 0.36 -20.68 7.46
CA GLY A 376 0.05 -19.32 7.03
C GLY A 376 -0.42 -18.44 8.18
N ARG A 377 -1.29 -18.96 9.06
CA ARG A 377 -1.71 -18.25 10.28
C ARG A 377 -0.56 -17.96 11.24
N LEU A 378 0.38 -18.88 11.40
CA LEU A 378 1.57 -18.66 12.21
C LEU A 378 2.45 -17.56 11.61
N ALA A 379 2.61 -17.53 10.28
CA ALA A 379 3.33 -16.47 9.59
C ALA A 379 2.71 -15.09 9.85
N VAL A 380 1.37 -14.99 9.78
CA VAL A 380 0.63 -13.77 10.12
C VAL A 380 0.93 -13.30 11.54
N ILE A 381 0.95 -14.22 12.51
CA ILE A 381 1.28 -13.89 13.91
C ILE A 381 2.72 -13.38 14.03
N VAL A 382 3.69 -14.02 13.38
CA VAL A 382 5.10 -13.62 13.42
C VAL A 382 5.28 -12.20 12.87
N ILE A 383 4.66 -11.90 11.72
CA ILE A 383 4.72 -10.57 11.11
C ILE A 383 4.03 -9.53 11.99
N ALA A 384 2.85 -9.86 12.54
CA ALA A 384 2.12 -8.96 13.42
C ALA A 384 2.91 -8.64 14.70
N VAL A 385 3.61 -9.62 15.28
CA VAL A 385 4.48 -9.39 16.45
C VAL A 385 5.66 -8.49 16.07
N GLY A 386 6.34 -8.75 14.96
CA GLY A 386 7.43 -7.88 14.48
C GLY A 386 6.96 -6.45 14.19
N ALA A 387 5.81 -6.32 13.52
CA ALA A 387 5.17 -5.06 13.23
C ALA A 387 4.76 -4.30 14.50
N PHE A 388 4.24 -5.01 15.50
CA PHE A 388 3.86 -4.43 16.78
C PHE A 388 5.07 -3.87 17.50
N VAL A 389 6.20 -4.60 17.54
CA VAL A 389 7.45 -4.10 18.14
C VAL A 389 7.94 -2.83 17.44
N LEU A 390 7.90 -2.77 16.11
CA LEU A 390 8.25 -1.57 15.36
C LEU A 390 7.28 -0.40 15.64
N ALA A 391 6.00 -0.70 15.84
CA ALA A 391 4.97 0.29 16.14
C ALA A 391 4.94 0.76 17.60
N LEU A 392 5.82 0.26 18.48
CA LEU A 392 5.90 0.71 19.87
C LEU A 392 6.51 2.11 20.02
N ASP A 393 7.26 2.57 19.02
CA ASP A 393 7.84 3.90 18.99
C ASP A 393 6.78 4.94 18.57
N PRO A 394 6.31 5.82 19.48
CA PRO A 394 5.28 6.82 19.18
C PRO A 394 5.72 7.87 18.17
N ASP A 395 7.03 8.10 18.03
CA ASP A 395 7.58 9.10 17.11
C ASP A 395 7.66 8.59 15.66
N SER A 396 7.38 7.29 15.45
CA SER A 396 7.29 6.71 14.12
C SER A 396 6.20 7.38 13.28
N LYS A 397 6.58 7.79 12.08
CA LYS A 397 5.64 8.32 11.08
C LYS A 397 5.12 7.19 10.19
N VAL A 398 3.83 7.21 9.93
CA VAL A 398 3.17 6.27 9.02
C VAL A 398 3.79 6.39 7.63
N LEU A 399 4.03 7.62 7.16
CA LEU A 399 4.62 7.86 5.84
C LEU A 399 6.01 7.23 5.69
N ASP A 400 6.89 7.35 6.70
CA ASP A 400 8.26 6.84 6.64
C ASP A 400 8.30 5.31 6.61
N LEU A 401 7.51 4.66 7.49
CA LEU A 401 7.39 3.20 7.52
C LEU A 401 6.83 2.64 6.20
N VAL A 402 5.85 3.34 5.60
CA VAL A 402 5.34 2.99 4.28
C VAL A 402 6.40 3.20 3.21
N ALA A 403 7.11 4.34 3.21
CA ALA A 403 8.14 4.64 2.22
C ALA A 403 9.19 3.52 2.17
N TYR A 404 9.72 3.12 3.33
CA TYR A 404 10.72 2.07 3.39
C TYR A 404 10.23 0.72 2.85
N ALA A 405 9.03 0.28 3.24
CA ALA A 405 8.43 -0.94 2.70
C ALA A 405 8.12 -0.81 1.19
N TRP A 406 7.66 0.36 0.77
CA TRP A 406 7.32 0.67 -0.61
C TRP A 406 8.55 0.62 -1.51
N ALA A 407 9.67 1.16 -1.03
CA ALA A 407 10.97 1.10 -1.68
C ALA A 407 11.46 -0.33 -1.85
N GLY A 408 11.42 -1.12 -0.78
CA GLY A 408 11.85 -2.52 -0.78
C GLY A 408 11.15 -3.35 -1.85
N PHE A 409 9.82 -3.32 -1.87
CA PHE A 409 9.05 -4.04 -2.88
C PHE A 409 9.27 -3.49 -4.28
N GLY A 410 9.22 -2.17 -4.43
CA GLY A 410 9.42 -1.49 -5.71
C GLY A 410 10.75 -1.84 -6.37
N ALA A 411 11.84 -1.81 -5.61
CA ALA A 411 13.18 -2.10 -6.10
C ALA A 411 13.40 -3.61 -6.35
N SER A 412 12.96 -4.48 -5.44
CA SER A 412 13.16 -5.93 -5.58
C SER A 412 12.32 -6.52 -6.72
N PHE A 413 11.01 -6.23 -6.75
CA PHE A 413 10.12 -6.86 -7.72
C PHE A 413 9.88 -6.01 -8.97
N GLY A 414 9.86 -4.69 -8.87
CA GLY A 414 9.38 -3.81 -9.95
C GLY A 414 10.08 -4.03 -11.29
N PRO A 415 11.41 -3.84 -11.39
CA PRO A 415 12.15 -4.07 -12.62
C PRO A 415 12.09 -5.52 -13.09
N THR A 416 12.17 -6.47 -12.16
CA THR A 416 12.13 -7.91 -12.46
C THR A 416 10.79 -8.32 -13.08
N ILE A 417 9.66 -7.86 -12.54
CA ILE A 417 8.31 -8.12 -13.05
C ILE A 417 8.12 -7.43 -14.41
N LEU A 418 8.50 -6.16 -14.55
CA LEU A 418 8.39 -5.48 -15.83
C LEU A 418 9.21 -6.18 -16.92
N ALA A 419 10.45 -6.53 -16.63
CA ALA A 419 11.30 -7.23 -17.57
C ALA A 419 10.77 -8.65 -17.86
N SER A 420 10.25 -9.39 -16.88
CA SER A 420 9.74 -10.75 -17.10
C SER A 420 8.52 -10.78 -18.03
N LEU A 421 7.72 -9.71 -18.04
CA LEU A 421 6.53 -9.55 -18.87
C LEU A 421 6.84 -9.11 -20.31
N TYR A 422 7.88 -8.31 -20.53
CA TYR A 422 8.19 -7.70 -21.82
C TYR A 422 9.42 -8.30 -22.51
N TRP A 423 10.40 -8.76 -21.74
CA TRP A 423 11.66 -9.26 -22.26
C TRP A 423 11.63 -10.78 -22.44
N ARG A 424 11.28 -11.19 -23.66
CA ARG A 424 11.17 -12.61 -24.06
C ARG A 424 12.41 -13.46 -23.76
N ARG A 425 13.61 -12.88 -23.84
CA ARG A 425 14.90 -13.58 -23.68
C ARG A 425 15.53 -13.42 -22.31
N MET A 426 14.85 -12.77 -21.36
CA MET A 426 15.37 -12.63 -19.99
C MET A 426 15.66 -14.03 -19.40
N SER A 427 16.86 -14.19 -18.86
CA SER A 427 17.32 -15.41 -18.20
C SER A 427 16.99 -15.42 -16.71
N LEU A 428 17.08 -16.60 -16.10
CA LEU A 428 16.93 -16.81 -14.66
C LEU A 428 17.93 -15.97 -13.85
N ALA A 429 19.18 -15.86 -14.32
CA ALA A 429 20.21 -15.05 -13.66
C ALA A 429 19.83 -13.57 -13.57
N GLY A 430 19.19 -13.02 -14.61
CA GLY A 430 18.65 -11.66 -14.58
C GLY A 430 17.56 -11.47 -13.53
N ALA A 431 16.70 -12.48 -13.32
CA ALA A 431 15.65 -12.43 -12.31
C ALA A 431 16.23 -12.41 -10.88
N TYR A 432 17.22 -13.26 -10.60
CA TYR A 432 17.95 -13.23 -9.33
C TYR A 432 18.65 -11.90 -9.09
N ALA A 433 19.38 -11.41 -10.10
CA ALA A 433 20.13 -10.18 -9.99
C ALA A 433 19.21 -8.98 -9.70
N GLY A 434 18.06 -8.88 -10.36
CA GLY A 434 17.09 -7.81 -10.11
C GLY A 434 16.55 -7.80 -8.67
N ILE A 435 16.05 -8.94 -8.19
CA ILE A 435 15.49 -9.05 -6.84
C ILE A 435 16.54 -8.75 -5.77
N LEU A 436 17.72 -9.35 -5.88
CA LEU A 436 18.80 -9.21 -4.90
C LEU A 436 19.39 -7.80 -4.91
N VAL A 437 19.74 -7.27 -6.07
CA VAL A 437 20.36 -5.93 -6.17
C VAL A 437 19.36 -4.85 -5.74
N GLY A 438 18.09 -4.96 -6.12
CA GLY A 438 17.06 -4.01 -5.70
C GLY A 438 16.88 -3.98 -4.19
N GLY A 439 16.66 -5.14 -3.57
CA GLY A 439 16.47 -5.24 -2.12
C GLY A 439 17.71 -4.84 -1.32
N PHE A 440 18.89 -5.29 -1.76
CA PHE A 440 20.16 -4.93 -1.13
C PHE A 440 20.45 -3.43 -1.23
N THR A 441 20.13 -2.80 -2.37
CA THR A 441 20.28 -1.35 -2.52
C THR A 441 19.41 -0.61 -1.52
N VAL A 442 18.13 -0.96 -1.38
CA VAL A 442 17.23 -0.28 -0.41
C VAL A 442 17.80 -0.34 1.01
N VAL A 443 18.25 -1.52 1.45
CA VAL A 443 18.80 -1.71 2.80
C VAL A 443 20.10 -0.94 3.02
N THR A 444 21.02 -0.94 2.04
CA THR A 444 22.34 -0.31 2.19
C THR A 444 22.32 1.19 1.91
N TRP A 445 21.45 1.64 1.01
CA TRP A 445 21.31 3.05 0.65
C TRP A 445 20.67 3.83 1.78
N GLY A 446 19.59 3.31 2.39
CA GLY A 446 18.93 3.95 3.53
C GLY A 446 19.80 3.99 4.80
N ALA A 447 20.87 3.20 4.87
CA ALA A 447 21.84 3.25 5.97
C ALA A 447 22.96 4.30 5.76
N ALA A 448 23.10 4.83 4.54
CA ALA A 448 24.05 5.88 4.20
C ALA A 448 23.37 7.27 4.29
N SER A 449 24.16 8.34 4.44
CA SER A 449 23.64 9.71 4.52
C SER A 449 24.51 10.71 3.77
N GLY A 450 23.88 11.79 3.30
CA GLY A 450 24.52 12.93 2.66
C GLY A 450 24.68 12.83 1.15
N GLY A 451 24.45 13.95 0.47
CA GLY A 451 24.71 14.09 -0.96
C GLY A 451 23.75 13.23 -1.78
N ILE A 452 24.27 12.33 -2.62
CA ILE A 452 23.39 11.46 -3.42
C ILE A 452 22.58 10.47 -2.56
N PHE A 453 23.05 10.17 -1.34
CA PHE A 453 22.35 9.25 -0.43
C PHE A 453 21.08 9.86 0.17
N ASP A 454 20.87 11.17 0.03
CA ASP A 454 19.62 11.84 0.41
C ASP A 454 18.48 11.58 -0.62
N LEU A 455 18.80 10.95 -1.75
CA LEU A 455 17.81 10.46 -2.70
C LEU A 455 17.07 9.25 -2.09
N TYR A 456 15.75 9.30 -2.09
CA TYR A 456 14.89 8.21 -1.66
C TYR A 456 15.30 6.88 -2.29
N GLU A 457 15.57 5.88 -1.45
CA GLU A 457 16.27 4.65 -1.78
C GLU A 457 15.57 3.79 -2.84
N LEU A 458 14.27 3.99 -3.06
CA LEU A 458 13.54 3.37 -4.17
C LEU A 458 14.10 3.76 -5.54
N VAL A 459 14.46 5.02 -5.76
CA VAL A 459 14.92 5.51 -7.07
C VAL A 459 16.21 4.79 -7.49
N PRO A 460 17.31 4.83 -6.73
CA PRO A 460 18.52 4.09 -7.06
C PRO A 460 18.30 2.58 -7.01
N GLY A 461 17.51 2.07 -6.05
CA GLY A 461 17.19 0.64 -5.96
C GLY A 461 16.51 0.09 -7.22
N PHE A 462 15.54 0.82 -7.76
CA PHE A 462 14.85 0.45 -8.99
C PHE A 462 15.79 0.52 -10.20
N LEU A 463 16.62 1.57 -10.31
CA LEU A 463 17.56 1.74 -11.41
C LEU A 463 18.66 0.67 -11.41
N LEU A 464 19.25 0.37 -10.24
CA LEU A 464 20.29 -0.65 -10.09
C LEU A 464 19.73 -2.06 -10.29
N SER A 465 18.50 -2.33 -9.83
CA SER A 465 17.79 -3.58 -10.14
C SER A 465 17.52 -3.73 -11.64
N ALA A 466 17.07 -2.68 -12.33
CA ALA A 466 16.87 -2.68 -13.77
C ALA A 466 18.19 -2.90 -14.54
N LEU A 467 19.28 -2.28 -14.10
CA LEU A 467 20.61 -2.46 -14.66
C LEU A 467 21.10 -3.91 -14.46
N ALA A 468 20.93 -4.46 -13.25
CA ALA A 468 21.28 -5.84 -12.94
C ALA A 468 20.50 -6.82 -13.82
N VAL A 469 19.20 -6.60 -14.00
CA VAL A 469 18.39 -7.38 -14.94
C VAL A 469 18.93 -7.25 -16.37
N ALA A 470 19.28 -6.05 -16.83
CA ALA A 470 19.80 -5.83 -18.18
C ALA A 470 21.15 -6.52 -18.44
N VAL A 471 22.05 -6.47 -17.47
CA VAL A 471 23.41 -7.06 -17.55
C VAL A 471 23.35 -8.58 -17.45
N PHE A 472 22.65 -9.10 -16.44
CA PHE A 472 22.63 -10.55 -16.16
C PHE A 472 21.52 -11.29 -16.91
N GLY A 473 20.53 -10.59 -17.47
CA GLY A 473 19.38 -11.18 -18.16
C GLY A 473 19.67 -11.87 -19.48
N ARG A 474 20.91 -11.83 -19.98
CA ARG A 474 21.38 -12.66 -21.11
C ARG A 474 22.35 -13.77 -20.70
N LEU A 475 22.68 -13.86 -19.41
CA LEU A 475 23.57 -14.90 -18.91
C LEU A 475 22.76 -16.17 -18.64
N GLY A 476 23.13 -17.25 -19.32
CA GLY A 476 22.42 -18.52 -19.27
C GLY A 476 21.37 -18.69 -20.37
N PRO A 477 20.73 -19.87 -20.45
CA PRO A 477 19.72 -20.15 -21.46
C PRO A 477 18.52 -19.21 -21.32
N PRO A 478 17.96 -18.70 -22.42
CA PRO A 478 16.78 -17.86 -22.37
C PRO A 478 15.58 -18.69 -21.93
N ALA A 479 14.81 -18.20 -20.95
CA ALA A 479 13.57 -18.85 -20.57
C ALA A 479 12.52 -18.60 -21.66
N THR A 480 12.01 -19.65 -22.29
CA THR A 480 11.10 -19.56 -23.44
C THR A 480 9.75 -18.99 -23.04
N MET A 481 9.40 -17.84 -23.61
CA MET A 481 8.09 -17.25 -23.46
C MET A 481 7.10 -17.89 -24.45
N PRO A 482 5.94 -18.38 -24.01
CA PRO A 482 4.92 -18.93 -24.91
C PRO A 482 4.49 -17.92 -25.97
N ALA A 483 4.39 -18.36 -27.23
CA ALA A 483 4.09 -17.48 -28.37
C ALA A 483 2.72 -16.78 -28.23
N ALA A 484 1.75 -17.44 -27.59
CA ALA A 484 0.43 -16.86 -27.30
C ALA A 484 0.54 -15.65 -26.34
N PHE A 485 1.39 -15.74 -25.31
CA PHE A 485 1.62 -14.65 -24.38
C PHE A 485 2.42 -13.51 -25.02
N ALA A 486 3.41 -13.81 -25.85
CA ALA A 486 4.22 -12.79 -26.52
C ALA A 486 3.41 -11.87 -27.47
N ARG A 487 2.20 -12.28 -27.89
CA ARG A 487 1.29 -11.50 -28.74
C ARG A 487 0.22 -10.72 -27.95
N SER A 488 0.11 -10.93 -26.63
CA SER A 488 -0.87 -10.30 -25.73
C SER A 488 -0.42 -8.93 -25.21
#